data_AF-A0ABC8T2J3-F1
#
_entry.id   AF-A0ABC8T2J3-F1
#
_cell.length_a   1.000
_cell.length_b   1.000
_cell.length_c   1.000
_cell.angle_alpha   90.00
_cell.angle_beta   90.00
_cell.angle_gamma   90.00
#
_symmetry.space_group_name_H-M   'P 1'
#
loop_
_entity.id
_entity.type
_entity.pdbx_description
1 polymer ?
#
loop_
_entity_poly.entity_id
_entity_poly.type
_entity_poly.pdbx_seq_one_letter_code
_entity_poly.pdbx_strand_id
1 'polypeptide(L)'
;MLPLLRKSKTMRCLLTQLLLPSDFINTTAILKASLSLHNPPPNPLSVLLGPKSKSEISGFSWSYSQVRGMANRVVSSIQSLQDSESITYLSQREAAEIDEELMGPLGFSVDQLMELAGLSVASAIAEVYRSNEYNRVLVICGPGNNGGDGLVAVRHLYHFGYKPFVCYPTRTPKPLYTGLVTQVESLAAPFLSVEDLPILSNDFDIIVDAMFGFSFHGTPRPPFDDLIRRLTCLLNHDQTPRRSPVIVSIDIPSGWHVEEGDISGEGIKPDMLVSLTAPKLCAKKFYGPHHFLGGRFVPPSIVDKYKLRLPPYPGTSMCVRIGKAPQIDISALRENYISPEFLEDQVKPDPFDQFQKWFDDAVAAGLKEPNAMALSTAAEDGKPSSRMVLLKGVDKDGFVWYTNYESRKARELSENPRASLLFYWDALNRQVRVEGLVQKVSEEESEQYFHSRPRGSQIGAIVSPQSSVIPGRHVLHQEYKELEAKFSDGSFIPKPKHWGGYRLKPEFFEFWQGQESRLHDRLHYYPREIDGKREWRIDRLAP
;
A
#
# COMPACT_ATOMS: atom_id res chain seq x y z
N MET A 1 -42.64 -53.50 -39.41
CA MET A 1 -41.99 -52.38 -38.71
C MET A 1 -42.92 -51.18 -38.80
N LEU A 2 -43.67 -50.92 -37.71
CA LEU A 2 -44.65 -49.84 -37.60
C LEU A 2 -44.07 -48.63 -36.79
N PRO A 3 -44.69 -47.44 -36.85
CA PRO A 3 -44.08 -46.12 -36.65
C PRO A 3 -44.49 -45.44 -35.32
N LEU A 4 -43.98 -44.20 -35.05
CA LEU A 4 -44.71 -43.02 -34.50
C LEU A 4 -43.82 -42.00 -33.72
N LEU A 5 -43.80 -40.74 -34.21
CA LEU A 5 -44.23 -39.48 -33.54
C LEU A 5 -43.84 -39.16 -32.07
N ARG A 6 -43.16 -38.02 -31.81
CA ARG A 6 -43.71 -36.74 -31.23
C ARG A 6 -42.70 -35.83 -30.48
N LYS A 7 -42.75 -34.54 -30.85
CA LYS A 7 -42.74 -33.27 -30.07
C LYS A 7 -42.26 -33.29 -28.60
N SER A 8 -41.28 -32.44 -28.28
CA SER A 8 -41.02 -31.96 -26.91
C SER A 8 -41.63 -30.56 -26.70
N LYS A 9 -42.23 -30.38 -25.51
CA LYS A 9 -43.04 -29.24 -25.07
C LYS A 9 -42.21 -28.25 -24.26
N THR A 10 -42.55 -26.98 -24.44
CA THR A 10 -42.35 -25.85 -23.53
C THR A 10 -42.96 -26.13 -22.16
N MET A 11 -42.24 -25.87 -21.07
CA MET A 11 -42.80 -25.75 -19.71
C MET A 11 -42.62 -24.33 -19.18
N ARG A 12 -43.75 -23.68 -18.90
CA ARG A 12 -43.89 -22.52 -18.01
C ARG A 12 -43.85 -23.04 -16.57
N CYS A 13 -43.12 -22.37 -15.68
CA CYS A 13 -43.28 -22.55 -14.24
C CYS A 13 -43.98 -21.31 -13.66
N LEU A 14 -45.03 -21.56 -12.88
CA LEU A 14 -45.86 -20.57 -12.19
C LEU A 14 -45.10 -19.99 -10.99
N LEU A 15 -45.11 -18.66 -10.86
CA LEU A 15 -44.83 -17.95 -9.61
C LEU A 15 -46.16 -17.67 -8.92
N THR A 16 -46.36 -18.33 -7.78
CA THR A 16 -47.51 -18.15 -6.89
C THR A 16 -47.31 -16.88 -6.07
N GLN A 17 -48.23 -15.93 -6.21
CA GLN A 17 -48.41 -14.78 -5.33
C GLN A 17 -49.04 -15.25 -4.00
N LEU A 18 -48.48 -14.80 -2.88
CA LEU A 18 -49.19 -14.73 -1.60
C LEU A 18 -49.08 -13.29 -1.09
N LEU A 19 -50.25 -12.74 -0.76
CA LEU A 19 -50.54 -11.37 -0.39
C LEU A 19 -50.65 -11.24 1.14
N LEU A 20 -50.04 -10.15 1.65
CA LEU A 20 -50.47 -9.27 2.77
C LEU A 20 -50.35 -9.78 4.23
N PRO A 21 -50.36 -8.88 5.26
CA PRO A 21 -50.51 -7.42 5.23
C PRO A 21 -49.44 -6.60 5.97
N SER A 22 -49.37 -5.33 5.55
CA SER A 22 -48.75 -4.17 6.19
C SER A 22 -49.59 -3.60 7.32
N ASP A 23 -48.96 -3.31 8.45
CA ASP A 23 -49.37 -2.39 9.54
C ASP A 23 -48.13 -2.36 10.47
N PHE A 24 -47.58 -1.27 11.02
CA PHE A 24 -48.17 -0.04 11.54
C PHE A 24 -47.05 0.96 11.94
N ILE A 25 -47.37 2.26 11.89
CA ILE A 25 -46.92 3.40 12.74
C ILE A 25 -45.55 4.05 12.48
N ASN A 26 -45.67 5.23 11.86
CA ASN A 26 -44.83 6.40 11.95
C ASN A 26 -44.90 7.03 13.37
N THR A 27 -43.76 7.27 14.01
CA THR A 27 -43.65 8.25 15.09
C THR A 27 -42.28 8.92 15.08
N THR A 28 -42.21 10.06 14.38
CA THR A 28 -41.20 11.10 14.60
C THR A 28 -41.42 11.72 15.98
N ALA A 29 -40.49 11.49 16.91
CA ALA A 29 -40.39 12.24 18.16
C ALA A 29 -39.10 13.06 18.15
N ILE A 30 -39.31 14.38 18.14
CA ILE A 30 -38.30 15.43 18.28
C ILE A 30 -37.82 15.42 19.74
N LEU A 31 -36.52 15.18 19.96
CA LEU A 31 -35.85 15.51 21.22
C LEU A 31 -34.67 16.43 20.93
N LYS A 32 -34.91 17.74 21.10
CA LYS A 32 -33.87 18.74 21.35
C LYS A 32 -33.40 18.55 22.79
N ALA A 33 -32.14 18.16 22.98
CA ALA A 33 -31.45 18.29 24.25
C ALA A 33 -30.20 19.16 24.05
N SER A 34 -30.25 20.30 24.72
CA SER A 34 -29.20 21.30 24.90
C SER A 34 -27.93 20.69 25.52
N LEU A 35 -26.79 20.84 24.87
CA LEU A 35 -25.47 20.62 25.46
C LEU A 35 -24.88 21.97 25.86
N SER A 36 -24.82 22.21 27.17
CA SER A 36 -24.08 23.31 27.77
C SER A 36 -22.57 23.05 27.68
N LEU A 37 -21.85 24.11 27.33
CA LEU A 37 -20.39 24.19 27.34
C LEU A 37 -19.86 24.11 28.77
N HIS A 38 -19.02 23.11 29.07
CA HIS A 38 -18.14 23.11 30.23
C HIS A 38 -16.68 23.21 29.78
N ASN A 39 -16.04 24.32 30.17
CA ASN A 39 -14.61 24.55 30.05
C ASN A 39 -13.83 23.64 31.03
N PRO A 40 -12.62 23.18 30.67
CA PRO A 40 -11.75 22.45 31.59
C PRO A 40 -10.96 23.41 32.50
N PRO A 41 -10.56 22.98 33.72
CA PRO A 41 -9.75 23.80 34.63
C PRO A 41 -8.25 23.76 34.25
N PRO A 42 -7.45 24.74 34.70
CA PRO A 42 -6.07 24.90 34.29
C PRO A 42 -5.09 24.04 35.11
N ASN A 43 -3.99 23.70 34.43
CA ASN A 43 -2.83 22.95 34.91
C ASN A 43 -1.99 23.80 35.91
N PRO A 44 -1.58 23.32 37.09
CA PRO A 44 -0.65 24.03 37.94
C PRO A 44 0.68 23.27 38.01
N LEU A 45 1.72 23.75 37.34
CA LEU A 45 3.11 23.38 37.68
C LEU A 45 4.02 24.55 37.33
N SER A 46 4.29 25.37 38.34
CA SER A 46 5.42 26.29 38.37
C SER A 46 6.13 26.11 39.70
N VAL A 47 7.45 26.30 39.65
CA VAL A 47 8.37 26.53 40.77
C VAL A 47 8.86 25.28 41.51
N LEU A 48 10.10 24.87 41.19
CA LEU A 48 11.17 24.65 42.18
C LEU A 48 12.52 24.65 41.46
N LEU A 49 13.21 25.81 41.52
CA LEU A 49 14.63 25.97 41.22
C LEU A 49 15.38 26.12 42.54
N GLY A 50 16.44 25.33 42.72
CA GLY A 50 17.42 25.42 43.82
C GLY A 50 18.63 24.51 43.54
N PRO A 51 19.86 24.83 44.02
CA PRO A 51 20.99 24.98 43.10
C PRO A 51 22.07 23.88 43.10
N LYS A 52 22.73 23.78 41.93
CA LYS A 52 24.15 23.52 41.63
C LYS A 52 25.00 22.70 42.64
N SER A 53 25.60 21.62 42.14
CA SER A 53 27.01 21.35 42.38
C SER A 53 27.74 21.06 41.07
N LYS A 54 28.93 21.67 40.93
CA LYS A 54 29.82 21.60 39.77
C LYS A 54 30.65 20.31 39.85
N SER A 55 30.85 19.65 38.72
CA SER A 55 32.14 19.01 38.45
C SER A 55 32.49 19.24 36.98
N GLU A 56 33.69 19.77 36.78
CA GLU A 56 34.31 20.08 35.50
C GLU A 56 34.74 18.78 34.83
N ILE A 57 34.38 18.59 33.55
CA ILE A 57 35.10 17.68 32.66
C ILE A 57 35.49 18.48 31.42
N SER A 58 36.81 18.61 31.27
CA SER A 58 37.55 19.18 30.16
C SER A 58 37.14 18.59 28.82
N GLY A 59 37.04 19.47 27.82
CA GLY A 59 36.48 19.19 26.51
C GLY A 59 37.21 18.13 25.67
N PHE A 60 36.41 17.45 24.86
CA PHE A 60 36.80 16.94 23.56
C PHE A 60 35.65 17.24 22.57
N SER A 61 35.90 18.20 21.69
CA SER A 61 35.03 18.54 20.55
C SER A 61 35.36 17.61 19.39
N TRP A 62 34.42 16.74 18.99
CA TRP A 62 34.45 16.09 17.69
C TRP A 62 33.07 16.10 17.02
N SER A 63 33.15 16.33 15.71
CA SER A 63 32.11 16.70 14.75
C SER A 63 30.90 15.76 14.70
N TYR A 64 29.72 16.38 14.79
CA TYR A 64 28.36 15.84 14.83
C TYR A 64 27.84 15.25 13.49
N SER A 65 28.73 14.84 12.57
CA SER A 65 28.35 14.66 11.15
C SER A 65 28.11 13.23 10.67
N GLN A 66 28.41 12.17 11.45
CA GLN A 66 28.40 10.79 10.92
C GLN A 66 27.31 9.86 11.47
N VAL A 67 26.49 10.29 12.45
CA VAL A 67 25.42 9.45 13.04
C VAL A 67 24.02 9.73 12.44
N ARG A 68 23.93 10.63 11.46
CA ARG A 68 22.66 11.05 10.81
C ARG A 68 22.16 10.09 9.71
N GLY A 69 22.94 9.10 9.30
CA GLY A 69 22.73 8.38 8.02
C GLY A 69 21.55 7.41 7.94
N MET A 70 21.11 6.78 9.05
CA MET A 70 20.08 5.72 8.99
C MET A 70 18.72 6.12 9.56
N ALA A 71 18.67 6.97 10.59
CA ALA A 71 17.40 7.51 11.12
C ALA A 71 16.74 8.51 10.15
N ASN A 72 17.53 9.15 9.29
CA ASN A 72 17.01 10.08 8.28
C ASN A 72 16.16 9.40 7.19
N ARG A 73 16.32 8.10 6.92
CA ARG A 73 15.64 7.43 5.79
C ARG A 73 14.16 7.13 5.99
N VAL A 74 13.72 6.94 7.24
CA VAL A 74 12.29 6.70 7.55
C VAL A 74 11.61 8.00 7.92
N VAL A 75 12.33 8.87 8.62
CA VAL A 75 11.84 10.22 8.94
C VAL A 75 11.68 11.03 7.65
N SER A 76 12.59 10.95 6.66
CA SER A 76 12.44 11.68 5.38
C SER A 76 11.17 11.31 4.61
N SER A 77 10.72 10.06 4.69
CA SER A 77 9.53 9.56 3.97
C SER A 77 8.22 10.03 4.61
N ILE A 78 8.23 10.28 5.92
CA ILE A 78 7.10 10.82 6.66
C ILE A 78 7.13 12.36 6.63
N GLN A 79 8.32 12.95 6.69
CA GLN A 79 8.54 14.39 6.59
C GLN A 79 8.23 14.90 5.18
N SER A 80 8.41 14.09 4.13
CA SER A 80 7.96 14.43 2.77
C SER A 80 6.44 14.50 2.59
N LEU A 81 5.65 13.96 3.54
CA LEU A 81 4.19 14.09 3.54
C LEU A 81 3.71 15.34 4.29
N GLN A 82 4.55 15.94 5.15
CA GLN A 82 4.17 17.09 5.99
C GLN A 82 4.87 18.39 5.58
N ASP A 83 6.07 18.33 5.00
CA ASP A 83 6.78 19.51 4.48
C ASP A 83 6.52 19.67 2.98
N SER A 84 5.29 20.05 2.64
CA SER A 84 4.95 20.59 1.32
C SER A 84 5.53 22.00 1.13
N GLU A 85 6.85 22.16 1.23
CA GLU A 85 7.49 23.33 0.65
C GLU A 85 7.09 23.39 -0.83
N SER A 86 6.42 24.47 -1.24
CA SER A 86 5.72 24.56 -2.53
C SER A 86 6.60 24.07 -3.69
N ILE A 87 6.20 22.93 -4.28
CA ILE A 87 6.79 22.40 -5.51
C ILE A 87 6.88 23.50 -6.56
N THR A 88 7.98 23.54 -7.32
CA THR A 88 8.13 24.55 -8.38
C THR A 88 7.23 24.19 -9.57
N TYR A 89 6.49 25.17 -10.08
CA TYR A 89 5.66 25.05 -11.28
C TYR A 89 6.27 25.89 -12.40
N LEU A 90 6.37 25.30 -13.59
CA LEU A 90 7.00 25.93 -14.75
C LEU A 90 6.00 26.70 -15.61
N SER A 91 6.42 27.86 -16.10
CA SER A 91 5.82 28.50 -17.28
C SER A 91 6.01 27.66 -18.54
N GLN A 92 5.24 27.95 -19.59
CA GLN A 92 5.40 27.26 -20.87
C GLN A 92 6.82 27.46 -21.44
N ARG A 93 7.36 28.67 -21.25
CA ARG A 93 8.70 29.05 -21.67
C ARG A 93 9.79 28.28 -20.93
N GLU A 94 9.74 28.22 -19.60
CA GLU A 94 10.74 27.49 -18.81
C GLU A 94 10.73 25.99 -19.14
N ALA A 95 9.55 25.41 -19.36
CA ALA A 95 9.43 24.01 -19.77
C ALA A 95 10.13 23.77 -21.13
N ALA A 96 9.95 24.66 -22.11
CA ALA A 96 10.63 24.56 -23.40
C ALA A 96 12.15 24.71 -23.27
N GLU A 97 12.62 25.68 -22.49
CA GLU A 97 14.05 25.91 -22.27
C GLU A 97 14.74 24.71 -21.60
N ILE A 98 14.08 24.07 -20.63
CA ILE A 98 14.59 22.85 -19.97
C ILE A 98 14.67 21.69 -20.97
N ASP A 99 13.64 21.47 -21.78
CA ASP A 99 13.63 20.41 -22.79
C ASP A 99 14.74 20.60 -23.82
N GLU A 100 14.96 21.83 -24.28
CA GLU A 100 16.08 22.18 -25.17
C GLU A 100 17.45 21.91 -24.52
N GLU A 101 17.62 22.20 -23.23
CA GLU A 101 18.88 21.96 -22.52
C GLU A 101 19.16 20.47 -22.29
N LEU A 102 18.11 19.70 -21.95
CA LEU A 102 18.19 18.25 -21.80
C LEU A 102 18.61 17.58 -23.12
N MET A 103 17.94 17.93 -24.22
CA MET A 103 18.17 17.29 -25.51
C MET A 103 19.39 17.82 -26.27
N GLY A 104 19.79 19.07 -26.01
CA GLY A 104 20.94 19.69 -26.64
C GLY A 104 22.22 19.47 -25.82
N PRO A 105 22.64 20.45 -24.99
CA PRO A 105 23.90 20.40 -24.23
C PRO A 105 24.10 19.15 -23.37
N LEU A 106 23.04 18.58 -22.81
CA LEU A 106 23.13 17.42 -21.92
C LEU A 106 23.04 16.07 -22.67
N GLY A 107 22.72 16.10 -23.96
CA GLY A 107 22.82 14.94 -24.85
C GLY A 107 21.80 13.83 -24.62
N PHE A 108 20.70 14.08 -23.90
CA PHE A 108 19.60 13.12 -23.84
C PHE A 108 18.93 13.02 -25.22
N SER A 109 18.70 11.81 -25.70
CA SER A 109 17.92 11.63 -26.92
C SER A 109 16.42 11.65 -26.61
N VAL A 110 15.62 12.03 -27.62
CA VAL A 110 14.15 12.14 -27.47
C VAL A 110 13.54 10.79 -27.04
N ASP A 111 14.02 9.69 -27.61
CA ASP A 111 13.57 8.33 -27.27
C ASP A 111 13.88 7.94 -25.82
N GLN A 112 15.03 8.35 -25.27
CA GLN A 112 15.36 8.09 -23.85
C GLN A 112 14.39 8.82 -22.90
N LEU A 113 14.16 10.12 -23.14
CA LEU A 113 13.27 10.90 -22.29
C LEU A 113 11.83 10.43 -22.41
N MET A 114 11.38 10.13 -23.63
CA MET A 114 10.04 9.60 -23.93
C MET A 114 9.83 8.21 -23.32
N GLU A 115 10.84 7.33 -23.36
CA GLU A 115 10.78 6.01 -22.71
C GLU A 115 10.53 6.13 -21.20
N LEU A 116 11.29 7.02 -20.55
CA LEU A 116 11.18 7.26 -19.11
C LEU A 116 9.86 7.97 -18.75
N ALA A 117 9.41 8.91 -19.58
CA ALA A 117 8.14 9.60 -19.41
C ALA A 117 6.95 8.63 -19.50
N GLY A 118 6.87 7.83 -20.57
CA GLY A 118 5.81 6.83 -20.72
C GLY A 118 5.84 5.76 -19.63
N LEU A 119 7.03 5.33 -19.20
CA LEU A 119 7.18 4.44 -18.03
C LEU A 119 6.66 5.10 -16.74
N SER A 120 6.96 6.38 -16.50
CA SER A 120 6.43 7.12 -15.35
C SER A 120 4.90 7.20 -15.38
N VAL A 121 4.29 7.42 -16.55
CA VAL A 121 2.83 7.45 -16.71
C VAL A 121 2.22 6.09 -16.39
N ALA A 122 2.73 5.01 -17.01
CA ALA A 122 2.25 3.66 -16.74
C ALA A 122 2.42 3.27 -15.25
N SER A 123 3.52 3.69 -14.63
CA SER A 123 3.79 3.44 -13.21
C SER A 123 2.80 4.19 -12.31
N ALA A 124 2.50 5.46 -12.61
CA ALA A 124 1.54 6.26 -11.85
C ALA A 124 0.12 5.68 -11.94
N ILE A 125 -0.28 5.21 -13.12
CA ILE A 125 -1.55 4.50 -13.32
C ILE A 125 -1.56 3.23 -12.46
N ALA A 126 -0.51 2.42 -12.52
CA ALA A 126 -0.44 1.15 -11.79
C ALA A 126 -0.35 1.30 -10.26
N GLU A 127 0.16 2.43 -9.77
CA GLU A 127 0.18 2.74 -8.34
C GLU A 127 -1.24 2.98 -7.77
N VAL A 128 -2.18 3.42 -8.61
CA VAL A 128 -3.52 3.82 -8.16
C VAL A 128 -4.61 2.85 -8.59
N TYR A 129 -4.59 2.44 -9.86
CA TYR A 129 -5.69 1.75 -10.50
C TYR A 129 -5.29 0.32 -10.83
N ARG A 130 -5.46 -0.60 -9.88
CA ARG A 130 -5.00 -1.99 -10.03
C ARG A 130 -5.58 -2.67 -11.27
N SER A 131 -4.75 -3.42 -12.01
CA SER A 131 -5.12 -4.06 -13.30
C SER A 131 -6.22 -5.12 -13.22
N ASN A 132 -6.46 -5.69 -12.04
CA ASN A 132 -7.58 -6.62 -11.79
C ASN A 132 -8.94 -5.90 -11.67
N GLU A 133 -8.95 -4.62 -11.31
CA GLU A 133 -10.16 -3.78 -11.17
C GLU A 133 -10.34 -2.84 -12.37
N TYR A 134 -9.23 -2.32 -12.90
CA TYR A 134 -9.16 -1.37 -14.00
C TYR A 134 -8.32 -1.98 -15.13
N ASN A 135 -8.94 -2.83 -15.94
CA ASN A 135 -8.19 -3.66 -16.87
C ASN A 135 -8.09 -3.00 -18.26
N ARG A 136 -9.19 -2.45 -18.76
CA ARG A 136 -9.31 -1.97 -20.14
C ARG A 136 -8.92 -0.49 -20.21
N VAL A 137 -7.82 -0.19 -20.90
CA VAL A 137 -7.27 1.17 -20.98
C VAL A 137 -7.32 1.68 -22.41
N LEU A 138 -7.94 2.83 -22.66
CA LEU A 138 -7.84 3.52 -23.95
C LEU A 138 -6.79 4.62 -23.85
N VAL A 139 -5.81 4.65 -24.75
CA VAL A 139 -4.83 5.73 -24.84
C VAL A 139 -5.03 6.51 -26.13
N ILE A 140 -5.36 7.79 -26.01
CA ILE A 140 -5.64 8.69 -27.14
C ILE A 140 -4.39 9.52 -27.40
N CYS A 141 -3.66 9.17 -28.47
CA CYS A 141 -2.36 9.74 -28.80
C CYS A 141 -2.50 10.90 -29.79
N GLY A 142 -1.86 12.03 -29.49
CA GLY A 142 -1.72 13.14 -30.41
C GLY A 142 -0.52 13.02 -31.35
N PRO A 143 -0.33 13.97 -32.28
CA PRO A 143 0.72 13.87 -33.29
C PRO A 143 2.13 14.16 -32.75
N GLY A 144 2.26 14.76 -31.57
CA GLY A 144 3.54 15.22 -31.02
C GLY A 144 4.16 14.26 -29.98
N ASN A 145 5.11 14.81 -29.21
CA ASN A 145 5.83 14.07 -28.16
C ASN A 145 4.87 13.46 -27.13
N ASN A 146 3.82 14.20 -26.70
CA ASN A 146 2.83 13.68 -25.74
C ASN A 146 2.15 12.39 -26.24
N GLY A 147 1.89 12.30 -27.55
CA GLY A 147 1.36 11.06 -28.15
C GLY A 147 2.39 9.94 -28.18
N GLY A 148 3.67 10.28 -28.35
CA GLY A 148 4.78 9.33 -28.18
C GLY A 148 4.88 8.79 -26.75
N ASP A 149 4.76 9.66 -25.74
CA ASP A 149 4.71 9.26 -24.32
C ASP A 149 3.52 8.31 -24.07
N GLY A 150 2.37 8.59 -24.69
CA GLY A 150 1.21 7.70 -24.69
C GLY A 150 1.49 6.32 -25.29
N LEU A 151 2.15 6.25 -26.45
CA LEU A 151 2.53 4.96 -27.09
C LEU A 151 3.51 4.15 -26.22
N VAL A 152 4.46 4.81 -25.57
CA VAL A 152 5.36 4.16 -24.60
C VAL A 152 4.57 3.66 -23.39
N ALA A 153 3.65 4.48 -22.85
CA ALA A 153 2.80 4.09 -21.74
C ALA A 153 1.94 2.86 -22.07
N VAL A 154 1.39 2.76 -23.29
CA VAL A 154 0.67 1.57 -23.77
C VAL A 154 1.50 0.30 -23.64
N ARG A 155 2.77 0.33 -24.10
CA ARG A 155 3.66 -0.84 -24.03
C ARG A 155 3.92 -1.26 -22.58
N HIS A 156 4.19 -0.32 -21.68
CA HIS A 156 4.41 -0.64 -20.26
C HIS A 156 3.14 -1.13 -19.57
N LEU A 157 1.99 -0.51 -19.83
CA LEU A 157 0.70 -0.95 -19.31
C LEU A 157 0.39 -2.40 -19.72
N TYR A 158 0.68 -2.79 -20.96
CA TYR A 158 0.56 -4.20 -21.37
C TYR A 158 1.41 -5.12 -20.47
N HIS A 159 2.68 -4.78 -20.25
CA HIS A 159 3.57 -5.58 -19.40
C HIS A 159 3.20 -5.54 -17.91
N PHE A 160 2.45 -4.53 -17.47
CA PHE A 160 1.90 -4.44 -16.12
C PHE A 160 0.56 -5.20 -15.96
N GLY A 161 0.10 -5.88 -17.01
CA GLY A 161 -1.07 -6.75 -16.97
C GLY A 161 -2.39 -6.09 -17.36
N TYR A 162 -2.37 -4.86 -17.89
CA TYR A 162 -3.55 -4.19 -18.44
C TYR A 162 -3.85 -4.66 -19.87
N LYS A 163 -5.05 -4.35 -20.36
CA LYS A 163 -5.48 -4.52 -21.76
C LYS A 163 -5.60 -3.16 -22.44
N PRO A 164 -4.50 -2.61 -22.99
CA PRO A 164 -4.53 -1.30 -23.63
C PRO A 164 -5.06 -1.34 -25.06
N PHE A 165 -5.72 -0.25 -25.45
CA PHE A 165 -6.23 0.09 -26.77
C PHE A 165 -5.68 1.46 -27.15
N VAL A 166 -5.43 1.70 -28.42
CA VAL A 166 -4.82 2.95 -28.89
C VAL A 166 -5.73 3.65 -29.89
N CYS A 167 -6.01 4.92 -29.68
CA CYS A 167 -6.54 5.79 -30.74
C CYS A 167 -5.42 6.76 -31.14
N TYR A 168 -4.90 6.63 -32.36
CA TYR A 168 -3.83 7.50 -32.88
C TYR A 168 -4.21 8.10 -34.24
N PRO A 169 -5.09 9.12 -34.27
CA PRO A 169 -5.73 9.60 -35.50
C PRO A 169 -4.77 10.24 -36.50
N THR A 170 -3.73 10.92 -35.99
CA THR A 170 -2.74 11.63 -36.81
C THR A 170 -1.35 11.10 -36.52
N ARG A 171 -0.95 10.05 -37.25
CA ARG A 171 0.36 9.41 -37.09
C ARG A 171 1.47 10.26 -37.67
N THR A 172 2.50 10.54 -36.87
CA THR A 172 3.65 11.33 -37.33
C THR A 172 4.62 10.46 -38.14
N PRO A 173 4.96 10.83 -39.38
CA PRO A 173 5.80 10.02 -40.27
C PRO A 173 7.29 10.22 -39.97
N LYS A 174 7.72 10.01 -38.72
CA LYS A 174 9.13 10.00 -38.33
C LYS A 174 9.51 8.61 -37.78
N PRO A 175 10.76 8.14 -38.01
CA PRO A 175 11.18 6.79 -37.60
C PRO A 175 10.90 6.45 -36.14
N LEU A 176 11.06 7.41 -35.22
CA LEU A 176 10.74 7.24 -33.80
C LEU A 176 9.30 6.76 -33.58
N TYR A 177 8.32 7.50 -34.10
CA TYR A 177 6.90 7.18 -33.91
C TYR A 177 6.49 5.92 -34.66
N THR A 178 7.04 5.68 -35.86
CA THR A 178 6.83 4.42 -36.59
C THR A 178 7.34 3.23 -35.77
N GLY A 179 8.53 3.34 -35.15
CA GLY A 179 9.08 2.32 -34.27
C GLY A 179 8.21 2.05 -33.05
N LEU A 180 7.71 3.10 -32.40
CA LEU A 180 6.78 2.97 -31.27
C LEU A 180 5.48 2.26 -31.65
N VAL A 181 4.90 2.62 -32.80
CA VAL A 181 3.72 1.93 -33.34
C VAL A 181 4.01 0.46 -33.58
N THR A 182 5.12 0.11 -34.24
CA THR A 182 5.52 -1.28 -34.48
C THR A 182 5.71 -2.06 -33.16
N GLN A 183 6.27 -1.44 -32.14
CA GLN A 183 6.40 -2.07 -30.81
C GLN A 183 5.02 -2.36 -30.20
N VAL A 184 4.08 -1.42 -30.26
CA VAL A 184 2.72 -1.61 -29.75
C VAL A 184 1.97 -2.68 -30.55
N GLU A 185 2.08 -2.67 -31.88
CA GLU A 185 1.48 -3.69 -32.77
C GLU A 185 2.04 -5.09 -32.49
N SER A 186 3.34 -5.20 -32.14
CA SER A 186 3.97 -6.49 -31.77
C SER A 186 3.38 -7.13 -30.51
N LEU A 187 2.71 -6.35 -29.67
CA LEU A 187 1.99 -6.81 -28.47
C LEU A 187 0.51 -7.13 -28.76
N ALA A 188 0.08 -7.00 -30.02
CA ALA A 188 -1.30 -7.13 -30.46
C ALA A 188 -2.30 -6.17 -29.76
N ALA A 189 -1.81 -5.01 -29.29
CA ALA A 189 -2.67 -3.96 -28.76
C ALA A 189 -3.50 -3.32 -29.90
N PRO A 190 -4.84 -3.26 -29.82
CA PRO A 190 -5.66 -2.78 -30.92
C PRO A 190 -5.52 -1.27 -31.16
N PHE A 191 -5.40 -0.87 -32.43
CA PHE A 191 -5.54 0.52 -32.85
C PHE A 191 -6.96 0.77 -33.37
N LEU A 192 -7.66 1.73 -32.78
CA LEU A 192 -9.03 2.14 -33.12
C LEU A 192 -8.99 3.46 -33.90
N SER A 193 -9.85 3.59 -34.91
CA SER A 193 -10.13 4.87 -35.57
C SER A 193 -11.04 5.73 -34.68
N VAL A 194 -11.17 7.02 -34.98
CA VAL A 194 -12.08 7.91 -34.21
C VAL A 194 -13.54 7.52 -34.41
N GLU A 195 -13.85 6.99 -35.59
CA GLU A 195 -15.17 6.52 -35.99
C GLU A 195 -15.55 5.20 -35.30
N ASP A 196 -14.57 4.32 -35.08
CA ASP A 196 -14.75 3.02 -34.42
C ASP A 196 -14.67 3.11 -32.88
N LEU A 197 -14.39 4.29 -32.32
CA LEU A 197 -14.40 4.47 -30.88
C LEU A 197 -15.83 4.24 -30.34
N PRO A 198 -16.01 3.28 -29.41
CA PRO A 198 -17.31 3.01 -28.85
C PRO A 198 -17.72 4.12 -27.88
N ILE A 199 -18.88 3.95 -27.23
CA ILE A 199 -19.30 4.85 -26.16
C ILE A 199 -18.30 4.72 -25.01
N LEU A 200 -17.44 5.72 -24.88
CA LEU A 200 -16.29 5.72 -23.97
C LEU A 200 -16.65 5.36 -22.52
N SER A 201 -17.87 5.68 -22.08
CA SER A 201 -18.36 5.41 -20.71
C SER A 201 -18.53 3.93 -20.35
N ASN A 202 -18.64 3.03 -21.34
CA ASN A 202 -19.06 1.65 -21.09
C ASN A 202 -17.96 0.61 -21.36
N ASP A 203 -16.94 0.95 -22.14
CA ASP A 203 -16.01 -0.02 -22.72
C ASP A 203 -14.57 0.11 -22.22
N PHE A 204 -14.26 1.13 -21.44
CA PHE A 204 -12.94 1.34 -20.86
C PHE A 204 -13.06 1.70 -19.38
N ASP A 205 -12.10 1.23 -18.59
CA ASP A 205 -12.01 1.55 -17.17
C ASP A 205 -11.13 2.79 -16.96
N ILE A 206 -10.12 2.98 -17.82
CA ILE A 206 -9.20 4.12 -17.83
C ILE A 206 -9.13 4.72 -19.24
N ILE A 207 -9.17 6.04 -19.34
CA ILE A 207 -8.90 6.77 -20.58
C ILE A 207 -7.70 7.70 -20.36
N VAL A 208 -6.63 7.47 -21.11
CA VAL A 208 -5.41 8.26 -21.07
C VAL A 208 -5.43 9.30 -22.18
N ASP A 209 -5.47 10.56 -21.76
CA ASP A 209 -5.31 11.75 -22.58
C ASP A 209 -3.82 12.01 -22.82
N ALA A 210 -3.35 11.62 -24.00
CA ALA A 210 -2.00 11.81 -24.51
C ALA A 210 -2.00 12.68 -25.78
N MET A 211 -2.99 13.59 -25.92
CA MET A 211 -3.18 14.35 -27.17
C MET A 211 -2.24 15.55 -27.28
N PHE A 212 -2.26 16.45 -26.30
CA PHE A 212 -1.49 17.70 -26.34
C PHE A 212 -0.72 17.94 -25.05
N GLY A 213 0.60 18.14 -25.17
CA GLY A 213 1.49 18.47 -24.06
C GLY A 213 1.76 19.98 -23.98
N PHE A 214 2.68 20.38 -23.09
CA PHE A 214 2.99 21.79 -22.84
C PHE A 214 3.43 22.61 -24.07
N SER A 215 3.95 21.98 -25.12
CA SER A 215 4.41 22.67 -26.33
C SER A 215 3.29 23.01 -27.32
N PHE A 216 2.04 22.64 -27.02
CA PHE A 216 0.92 22.93 -27.90
C PHE A 216 0.54 24.42 -27.85
N HIS A 217 0.22 24.98 -29.02
CA HIS A 217 -0.24 26.35 -29.18
C HIS A 217 -1.50 26.40 -30.05
N GLY A 218 -2.44 27.27 -29.68
CA GLY A 218 -3.68 27.51 -30.43
C GLY A 218 -4.84 26.66 -29.96
N THR A 219 -5.87 26.54 -30.80
CA THR A 219 -7.09 25.78 -30.52
C THR A 219 -7.00 24.37 -31.11
N PRO A 220 -7.46 23.33 -30.38
CA PRO A 220 -7.61 21.99 -30.94
C PRO A 220 -8.43 22.02 -32.22
N ARG A 221 -7.99 21.25 -33.23
CA ARG A 221 -8.67 21.10 -34.53
C ARG A 221 -9.16 19.65 -34.70
N PRO A 222 -10.08 19.39 -35.64
CA PRO A 222 -10.47 18.03 -35.99
C PRO A 222 -9.27 17.11 -36.28
N PRO A 223 -9.31 15.85 -35.80
CA PRO A 223 -10.40 15.22 -35.03
C PRO A 223 -10.30 15.40 -33.50
N PHE A 224 -9.33 16.17 -33.00
CA PHE A 224 -9.03 16.26 -31.56
C PHE A 224 -10.02 17.12 -30.76
N ASP A 225 -10.66 18.09 -31.40
CA ASP A 225 -11.75 18.87 -30.79
C ASP A 225 -12.96 17.99 -30.42
N ASP A 226 -13.36 17.07 -31.30
CA ASP A 226 -14.40 16.07 -31.03
C ASP A 226 -14.00 15.13 -29.90
N LEU A 227 -12.76 14.64 -29.91
CA LEU A 227 -12.25 13.75 -28.85
C LEU A 227 -12.26 14.44 -27.47
N ILE A 228 -11.79 15.69 -27.38
CA ILE A 228 -11.85 16.49 -26.14
C ILE A 228 -13.30 16.68 -25.68
N ARG A 229 -14.23 16.97 -26.60
CA ARG A 229 -15.66 17.09 -26.29
C ARG A 229 -16.23 15.79 -25.75
N ARG A 230 -15.92 14.64 -26.37
CA ARG A 230 -16.37 13.31 -25.90
C ARG A 230 -15.88 13.03 -24.48
N LEU A 231 -14.62 13.35 -24.15
CA LEU A 231 -14.08 13.19 -22.79
C LEU A 231 -14.79 14.08 -21.78
N THR A 232 -15.07 15.33 -22.15
CA THR A 232 -15.78 16.28 -21.28
C THR A 232 -17.22 15.81 -20.97
N CYS A 233 -17.90 15.19 -21.95
CA CYS A 233 -19.25 14.66 -21.76
C CYS A 233 -19.33 13.45 -20.80
N LEU A 234 -18.23 12.75 -20.53
CA LEU A 234 -18.23 11.59 -19.62
C LEU A 234 -18.62 11.96 -18.19
N LEU A 235 -18.34 13.19 -17.79
CA LEU A 235 -18.60 13.70 -16.44
C LEU A 235 -20.09 13.99 -16.18
N ASN A 236 -20.92 14.05 -17.23
CA ASN A 236 -22.33 14.44 -17.13
C ASN A 236 -23.30 13.24 -17.14
N HIS A 237 -22.82 12.01 -17.27
CA HIS A 237 -23.65 10.80 -17.34
C HIS A 237 -23.75 10.09 -15.99
N ASP A 238 -24.64 10.59 -15.12
CA ASP A 238 -24.83 10.10 -13.75
C ASP A 238 -25.94 9.01 -13.62
N GLN A 239 -26.21 8.24 -14.69
CA GLN A 239 -27.43 7.40 -14.75
C GLN A 239 -27.23 5.95 -15.22
N THR A 240 -26.02 5.39 -15.19
CA THR A 240 -25.83 3.94 -15.43
C THR A 240 -25.23 3.23 -14.21
N PRO A 241 -25.59 1.95 -13.96
CA PRO A 241 -25.07 1.18 -12.83
C PRO A 241 -23.60 0.73 -12.98
N ARG A 242 -22.88 1.18 -14.02
CA ARG A 242 -21.45 0.89 -14.24
C ARG A 242 -20.59 2.06 -13.78
N ARG A 243 -19.43 1.75 -13.22
CA ARG A 243 -18.41 2.73 -12.82
C ARG A 243 -18.00 3.56 -14.04
N SER A 244 -18.06 4.89 -13.93
CA SER A 244 -17.54 5.78 -14.97
C SER A 244 -16.03 5.58 -15.17
N PRO A 245 -15.51 5.68 -16.41
CA PRO A 245 -14.08 5.61 -16.66
C PRO A 245 -13.35 6.73 -15.94
N VAL A 246 -12.14 6.45 -15.45
CA VAL A 246 -11.26 7.49 -14.93
C VAL A 246 -10.43 8.11 -16.05
N ILE A 247 -10.22 9.42 -16.00
CA ILE A 247 -9.44 10.15 -16.99
C ILE A 247 -8.04 10.45 -16.45
N VAL A 248 -7.01 10.10 -17.21
CA VAL A 248 -5.59 10.34 -16.89
C VAL A 248 -4.99 11.25 -17.95
N SER A 249 -4.55 12.45 -17.59
CA SER A 249 -3.86 13.35 -18.53
C SER A 249 -2.35 13.27 -18.36
N ILE A 250 -1.64 13.10 -19.48
CA ILE A 250 -0.18 13.16 -19.54
C ILE A 250 0.24 14.61 -19.67
N ASP A 251 1.11 15.02 -18.75
CA ASP A 251 1.77 16.31 -18.64
C ASP A 251 0.87 17.50 -18.31
N ILE A 252 -0.10 17.78 -19.18
CA ILE A 252 -1.16 18.77 -19.02
C ILE A 252 -2.48 18.20 -19.57
N PRO A 253 -3.65 18.59 -19.05
CA PRO A 253 -4.91 18.20 -19.66
C PRO A 253 -5.08 18.83 -21.04
N SER A 254 -5.36 18.03 -22.07
CA SER A 254 -5.49 18.51 -23.44
C SER A 254 -6.61 19.54 -23.57
N GLY A 255 -6.29 20.67 -24.21
CA GLY A 255 -7.20 21.81 -24.36
C GLY A 255 -7.11 22.86 -23.25
N TRP A 256 -6.38 22.59 -22.15
CA TRP A 256 -6.08 23.62 -21.15
C TRP A 256 -4.99 24.58 -21.65
N HIS A 257 -5.05 25.83 -21.20
CA HIS A 257 -3.93 26.75 -21.32
C HIS A 257 -2.81 26.32 -20.38
N VAL A 258 -1.56 26.28 -20.86
CA VAL A 258 -0.40 25.72 -20.14
C VAL A 258 -0.13 26.43 -18.81
N GLU A 259 -0.52 27.69 -18.69
CA GLU A 259 -0.30 28.48 -17.46
C GLU A 259 -1.56 28.78 -16.68
N GLU A 260 -2.67 29.02 -17.37
CA GLU A 260 -3.92 29.48 -16.76
C GLU A 260 -4.89 28.33 -16.46
N GLY A 261 -4.64 27.15 -17.04
CA GLY A 261 -5.49 25.98 -16.92
C GLY A 261 -6.72 26.05 -17.81
N ASP A 262 -7.84 25.56 -17.28
CA ASP A 262 -9.12 25.57 -17.97
C ASP A 262 -9.76 26.96 -17.98
N ILE A 263 -9.47 27.75 -19.01
CA ILE A 263 -10.00 29.12 -19.16
C ILE A 263 -11.51 29.10 -19.42
N SER A 264 -12.03 28.11 -20.16
CA SER A 264 -13.47 28.05 -20.48
C SER A 264 -14.32 27.51 -19.33
N GLY A 265 -13.72 26.74 -18.42
CA GLY A 265 -14.42 26.01 -17.36
C GLY A 265 -15.07 24.71 -17.85
N GLU A 266 -15.07 24.48 -19.16
CA GLU A 266 -15.65 23.32 -19.86
C GLU A 266 -14.57 22.37 -20.39
N GLY A 267 -13.32 22.52 -19.95
CA GLY A 267 -12.24 21.61 -20.33
C GLY A 267 -12.34 20.23 -19.68
N ILE A 268 -11.45 19.33 -20.10
CA ILE A 268 -11.31 17.99 -19.52
C ILE A 268 -11.04 18.13 -18.02
N LYS A 269 -11.69 17.31 -17.19
CA LYS A 269 -11.44 17.21 -15.75
C LYS A 269 -10.83 15.84 -15.43
N PRO A 270 -9.50 15.71 -15.48
CA PRO A 270 -8.86 14.42 -15.22
C PRO A 270 -8.98 14.02 -13.74
N ASP A 271 -9.13 12.72 -13.49
CA ASP A 271 -8.98 12.12 -12.17
C ASP A 271 -7.51 12.04 -11.75
N MET A 272 -6.63 11.85 -12.74
CA MET A 272 -5.19 11.81 -12.56
C MET A 272 -4.47 12.76 -13.53
N LEU A 273 -3.55 13.55 -13.00
CA LEU A 273 -2.58 14.30 -13.79
C LEU A 273 -1.18 13.74 -13.53
N VAL A 274 -0.45 13.38 -14.58
CA VAL A 274 0.96 12.97 -14.49
C VAL A 274 1.82 14.05 -15.11
N SER A 275 2.32 14.99 -14.31
CA SER A 275 3.24 16.02 -14.76
C SER A 275 4.62 15.43 -15.04
N LEU A 276 5.23 15.75 -16.18
CA LEU A 276 6.55 15.27 -16.56
C LEU A 276 7.61 16.36 -16.32
N THR A 277 8.81 15.95 -15.86
CA THR A 277 9.96 16.80 -15.52
C THR A 277 9.71 17.70 -14.30
N ALA A 278 8.73 18.59 -14.39
CA ALA A 278 8.17 19.40 -13.32
C ALA A 278 6.73 19.82 -13.72
N PRO A 279 5.83 20.07 -12.74
CA PRO A 279 4.47 20.48 -13.07
C PRO A 279 4.44 21.83 -13.79
N LYS A 280 3.55 21.97 -14.78
CA LYS A 280 3.28 23.25 -15.46
C LYS A 280 2.34 24.12 -14.63
N LEU A 281 2.38 25.43 -14.81
CA LEU A 281 1.58 26.40 -14.05
C LEU A 281 0.07 26.06 -14.03
N CYS A 282 -0.49 25.53 -15.12
CA CYS A 282 -1.87 25.06 -15.19
C CYS A 282 -2.23 24.02 -14.12
N ALA A 283 -1.26 23.19 -13.70
CA ALA A 283 -1.47 22.14 -12.71
C ALA A 283 -1.80 22.71 -11.32
N LYS A 284 -1.60 24.01 -11.05
CA LYS A 284 -2.13 24.67 -9.84
C LYS A 284 -3.66 24.71 -9.80
N LYS A 285 -4.32 24.59 -10.96
CA LYS A 285 -5.78 24.53 -11.11
C LYS A 285 -6.31 23.10 -11.14
N PHE A 286 -5.42 22.09 -11.13
CA PHE A 286 -5.82 20.70 -11.05
C PHE A 286 -6.45 20.39 -9.69
N TYR A 287 -7.58 19.70 -9.70
CA TYR A 287 -8.35 19.35 -8.50
C TYR A 287 -8.74 17.88 -8.43
N GLY A 288 -8.32 17.06 -9.40
CA GLY A 288 -8.55 15.63 -9.37
C GLY A 288 -7.85 14.96 -8.17
N PRO A 289 -8.28 13.74 -7.79
CA PRO A 289 -7.79 13.05 -6.61
C PRO A 289 -6.31 12.65 -6.68
N HIS A 290 -5.70 12.61 -7.87
CA HIS A 290 -4.34 12.11 -8.04
C HIS A 290 -3.47 13.02 -8.89
N HIS A 291 -2.44 13.61 -8.31
CA HIS A 291 -1.41 14.33 -9.05
C HIS A 291 -0.07 13.61 -8.84
N PHE A 292 0.60 13.25 -9.93
CA PHE A 292 1.91 12.60 -9.90
C PHE A 292 2.93 13.45 -10.64
N LEU A 293 4.18 13.38 -10.17
CA LEU A 293 5.35 13.85 -10.87
C LEU A 293 6.11 12.64 -11.42
N GLY A 294 6.22 12.56 -12.75
CA GLY A 294 7.02 11.60 -13.51
C GLY A 294 8.28 12.23 -14.10
N GLY A 295 9.02 11.48 -14.91
CA GLY A 295 10.24 11.99 -15.55
C GLY A 295 11.41 12.12 -14.60
N ARG A 296 11.74 11.04 -13.87
CA ARG A 296 12.87 10.97 -12.93
C ARG A 296 14.22 10.91 -13.66
N PHE A 297 14.56 12.00 -14.36
CA PHE A 297 15.81 12.14 -15.11
C PHE A 297 16.43 13.55 -14.99
N VAL A 298 15.78 14.48 -14.27
CA VAL A 298 16.23 15.87 -14.14
C VAL A 298 17.58 15.95 -13.43
N PRO A 299 18.66 16.41 -14.09
CA PRO A 299 19.98 16.49 -13.48
C PRO A 299 20.07 17.60 -12.43
N PRO A 300 20.94 17.48 -11.40
CA PRO A 300 21.13 18.53 -10.40
C PRO A 300 21.45 19.91 -10.98
N SER A 301 22.16 19.96 -12.11
CA SER A 301 22.47 21.21 -12.82
C SER A 301 21.22 21.97 -13.28
N ILE A 302 20.20 21.25 -13.80
CA ILE A 302 18.90 21.83 -14.17
C ILE A 302 18.13 22.28 -12.93
N VAL A 303 18.11 21.44 -11.89
CA VAL A 303 17.47 21.77 -10.60
C VAL A 303 18.04 23.07 -10.04
N ASP A 304 19.37 23.22 -10.05
CA ASP A 304 20.06 24.40 -9.52
C ASP A 304 19.88 25.65 -10.40
N LYS A 305 19.87 25.48 -11.73
CA LYS A 305 19.71 26.59 -12.69
C LYS A 305 18.31 27.18 -12.63
N TYR A 306 17.28 26.34 -12.64
CA TYR A 306 15.87 26.76 -12.64
C TYR A 306 15.26 26.82 -11.23
N LYS A 307 16.07 26.60 -10.18
CA LYS A 307 15.64 26.61 -8.76
C LYS A 307 14.42 25.71 -8.53
N LEU A 308 14.46 24.52 -9.12
CA LEU A 308 13.37 23.55 -9.01
C LEU A 308 13.35 22.97 -7.59
N ARG A 309 12.19 23.05 -6.94
CA ARG A 309 11.90 22.28 -5.72
C ARG A 309 11.11 21.05 -6.13
N LEU A 310 11.80 19.93 -6.31
CA LEU A 310 11.20 18.64 -6.66
C LEU A 310 11.24 17.70 -5.44
N PRO A 311 10.17 16.94 -5.17
CA PRO A 311 10.16 15.97 -4.08
C PRO A 311 11.12 14.80 -4.37
N PRO A 312 11.65 14.14 -3.34
CA PRO A 312 12.42 12.92 -3.52
C PRO A 312 11.52 11.79 -4.02
N TYR A 313 11.99 11.04 -5.02
CA TYR A 313 11.30 9.84 -5.48
C TYR A 313 11.58 8.66 -4.53
N PRO A 314 10.56 7.90 -4.09
CA PRO A 314 10.73 6.79 -3.17
C PRO A 314 11.43 5.61 -3.85
N GLY A 315 12.51 5.12 -3.25
CA GLY A 315 13.24 3.93 -3.73
C GLY A 315 13.61 4.03 -5.21
N THR A 316 13.16 3.05 -6.00
CA THR A 316 13.35 2.94 -7.45
C THR A 316 12.14 3.43 -8.26
N SER A 317 11.16 4.09 -7.62
CA SER A 317 9.97 4.56 -8.32
C SER A 317 10.31 5.59 -9.40
N MET A 318 9.61 5.52 -10.53
CA MET A 318 9.70 6.47 -11.64
C MET A 318 8.67 7.59 -11.54
N CYS A 319 7.76 7.52 -10.56
CA CYS A 319 6.78 8.55 -10.25
C CYS A 319 6.73 8.81 -8.74
N VAL A 320 6.26 10.00 -8.37
CA VAL A 320 5.99 10.35 -6.98
C VAL A 320 4.71 11.15 -6.91
N ARG A 321 3.83 10.80 -5.97
CA ARG A 321 2.59 11.54 -5.75
C ARG A 321 2.91 12.93 -5.22
N ILE A 322 2.30 13.95 -5.83
CA ILE A 322 2.39 15.36 -5.47
C ILE A 322 0.99 15.93 -5.23
N GLY A 323 0.90 17.13 -4.65
CA GLY A 323 -0.39 17.76 -4.36
C GLY A 323 -1.05 17.24 -3.06
N LYS A 324 -2.35 17.47 -2.92
CA LYS A 324 -3.09 17.10 -1.70
C LYS A 324 -3.18 15.58 -1.59
N ALA A 325 -2.87 15.03 -0.42
CA ALA A 325 -3.18 13.64 -0.13
C ALA A 325 -4.68 13.40 -0.34
N PRO A 326 -5.08 12.31 -1.02
CA PRO A 326 -6.49 12.02 -1.22
C PRO A 326 -7.18 11.91 0.14
N GLN A 327 -8.39 12.42 0.25
CA GLN A 327 -9.23 12.16 1.42
C GLN A 327 -9.67 10.70 1.33
N ILE A 328 -9.00 9.84 2.09
CA ILE A 328 -9.29 8.40 2.08
C ILE A 328 -10.57 8.17 2.85
N ASP A 329 -11.63 7.74 2.15
CA ASP A 329 -12.76 7.11 2.79
C ASP A 329 -12.33 5.70 3.23
N ILE A 330 -12.15 5.52 4.54
CA ILE A 330 -11.74 4.25 5.14
C ILE A 330 -12.73 3.13 4.78
N SER A 331 -14.02 3.45 4.58
CA SER A 331 -15.02 2.45 4.19
C SER A 331 -14.84 1.93 2.76
N ALA A 332 -14.21 2.73 1.89
CA ALA A 332 -13.94 2.40 0.50
C ALA A 332 -12.63 1.60 0.29
N LEU A 333 -11.78 1.45 1.31
CA LEU A 333 -10.55 0.62 1.26
C LEU A 333 -10.83 -0.90 1.20
N ARG A 334 -12.08 -1.28 0.97
CA ARG A 334 -12.50 -2.68 0.97
C ARG A 334 -11.93 -3.40 -0.25
N GLU A 335 -11.14 -4.43 0.02
CA GLU A 335 -10.65 -5.35 -1.00
C GLU A 335 -11.56 -6.57 -1.16
N ASN A 336 -11.66 -7.09 -2.39
CA ASN A 336 -12.29 -8.38 -2.67
C ASN A 336 -11.20 -9.46 -2.71
N TYR A 337 -11.26 -10.40 -1.78
CA TYR A 337 -10.32 -11.52 -1.74
C TYR A 337 -10.70 -12.55 -2.80
N ILE A 338 -9.71 -12.96 -3.60
CA ILE A 338 -9.82 -14.07 -4.53
C ILE A 338 -8.80 -15.11 -4.06
N SER A 339 -9.29 -16.21 -3.47
CA SER A 339 -8.44 -17.28 -2.96
C SER A 339 -9.03 -18.65 -3.35
N PRO A 340 -8.21 -19.72 -3.38
CA PRO A 340 -8.74 -21.07 -3.47
C PRO A 340 -9.68 -21.38 -2.30
N GLU A 341 -10.71 -22.19 -2.54
CA GLU A 341 -11.57 -22.72 -1.48
C GLU A 341 -10.75 -23.48 -0.43
N PHE A 342 -11.16 -23.36 0.83
CA PHE A 342 -10.50 -24.05 1.94
C PHE A 342 -11.49 -24.97 2.66
N LEU A 343 -11.46 -26.25 2.28
CA LEU A 343 -12.42 -27.28 2.68
C LEU A 343 -11.85 -28.28 3.69
N GLU A 344 -12.74 -28.88 4.47
CA GLU A 344 -12.45 -29.79 5.59
C GLU A 344 -11.71 -31.06 5.17
N ASP A 345 -11.89 -31.53 3.94
CA ASP A 345 -11.24 -32.71 3.38
C ASP A 345 -9.86 -32.40 2.76
N GLN A 346 -9.51 -31.11 2.63
CA GLN A 346 -8.23 -30.65 2.07
C GLN A 346 -7.18 -30.33 3.14
N VAL A 347 -7.57 -30.33 4.42
CA VAL A 347 -6.68 -29.95 5.52
C VAL A 347 -5.99 -31.14 6.16
N LYS A 348 -4.84 -30.88 6.79
CA LYS A 348 -4.15 -31.90 7.59
C LYS A 348 -4.95 -32.21 8.87
N PRO A 349 -5.03 -33.47 9.30
CA PRO A 349 -5.67 -33.84 10.56
C PRO A 349 -5.01 -33.21 11.80
N ASP A 350 -3.69 -33.06 11.76
CA ASP A 350 -2.91 -32.41 12.81
C ASP A 350 -2.74 -30.91 12.49
N PRO A 351 -3.16 -29.99 13.38
CA PRO A 351 -3.06 -28.56 13.15
C PRO A 351 -1.62 -28.04 13.10
N PHE A 352 -0.65 -28.72 13.72
CA PHE A 352 0.76 -28.34 13.60
C PHE A 352 1.26 -28.59 12.18
N ASP A 353 0.85 -29.71 11.57
CA ASP A 353 1.21 -30.03 10.19
C ASP A 353 0.50 -29.07 9.22
N GLN A 354 -0.74 -28.68 9.53
CA GLN A 354 -1.47 -27.66 8.76
C GLN A 354 -0.81 -26.28 8.87
N PHE A 355 -0.38 -25.87 10.07
CA PHE A 355 0.37 -24.64 10.29
C PHE A 355 1.68 -24.66 9.49
N GLN A 356 2.47 -25.73 9.59
CA GLN A 356 3.74 -25.83 8.88
C GLN A 356 3.54 -25.69 7.37
N LYS A 357 2.53 -26.37 6.80
CA LYS A 357 2.18 -26.23 5.38
C LYS A 357 1.93 -24.77 5.00
N TRP A 358 1.10 -24.04 5.74
CA TRP A 358 0.80 -22.64 5.40
C TRP A 358 1.98 -21.70 5.68
N PHE A 359 2.80 -21.99 6.68
CA PHE A 359 4.01 -21.25 6.95
C PHE A 359 5.03 -21.41 5.80
N ASP A 360 5.19 -22.62 5.28
CA ASP A 360 6.03 -22.90 4.11
C ASP A 360 5.52 -22.19 2.85
N ASP A 361 4.19 -22.16 2.64
CA ASP A 361 3.56 -21.40 1.56
C ASP A 361 3.90 -19.89 1.67
N ALA A 362 3.84 -19.32 2.88
CA ALA A 362 4.18 -17.91 3.13
C ALA A 362 5.66 -17.61 2.88
N VAL A 363 6.56 -18.53 3.23
CA VAL A 363 7.99 -18.42 2.91
C VAL A 363 8.23 -18.50 1.40
N ALA A 364 7.60 -19.47 0.72
CA ALA A 364 7.74 -19.67 -0.72
C ALA A 364 7.21 -18.48 -1.53
N ALA A 365 6.16 -17.81 -1.05
CA ALA A 365 5.63 -16.58 -1.64
C ALA A 365 6.52 -15.34 -1.37
N GLY A 366 7.60 -15.46 -0.60
CA GLY A 366 8.55 -14.38 -0.36
C GLY A 366 8.01 -13.28 0.56
N LEU A 367 7.07 -13.61 1.44
CA LEU A 367 6.53 -12.63 2.39
C LEU A 367 7.65 -12.11 3.31
N LYS A 368 7.54 -10.83 3.67
CA LYS A 368 8.46 -10.21 4.62
C LYS A 368 8.13 -10.67 6.03
N GLU A 369 9.09 -11.32 6.69
CA GLU A 369 8.98 -11.79 8.08
C GLU A 369 7.70 -12.64 8.35
N PRO A 370 7.50 -13.78 7.65
CA PRO A 370 6.30 -14.61 7.81
C PRO A 370 6.16 -15.19 9.23
N ASN A 371 7.24 -15.18 10.02
CA ASN A 371 7.30 -15.59 11.42
C ASN A 371 6.96 -14.47 12.41
N ALA A 372 6.60 -13.27 11.96
CA ALA A 372 6.06 -12.23 12.83
C ALA A 372 4.61 -12.59 13.24
N MET A 373 4.31 -12.50 14.52
CA MET A 373 2.99 -12.79 15.09
C MET A 373 2.58 -11.74 16.10
N ALA A 374 1.30 -11.39 16.11
CA ALA A 374 0.72 -10.60 17.19
C ALA A 374 0.49 -11.51 18.40
N LEU A 375 1.17 -11.22 19.50
CA LEU A 375 0.96 -11.89 20.79
C LEU A 375 0.04 -11.03 21.64
N SER A 376 -1.13 -11.59 21.98
CA SER A 376 -2.11 -11.00 22.89
C SER A 376 -2.05 -11.70 24.24
N THR A 377 -1.90 -10.90 25.29
CA THR A 377 -1.92 -11.32 26.70
C THR A 377 -2.93 -10.45 27.46
N ALA A 378 -3.38 -10.89 28.62
CA ALA A 378 -4.30 -10.11 29.45
C ALA A 378 -3.80 -10.07 30.89
N ALA A 379 -3.99 -8.93 31.54
CA ALA A 379 -3.78 -8.83 32.99
C ALA A 379 -4.86 -9.60 33.76
N GLU A 380 -4.69 -9.76 35.07
CA GLU A 380 -5.66 -10.45 35.94
C GLU A 380 -7.07 -9.82 35.89
N ASP A 381 -7.16 -8.50 35.65
CA ASP A 381 -8.42 -7.77 35.46
C ASP A 381 -9.11 -8.03 34.10
N GLY A 382 -8.52 -8.88 33.26
CA GLY A 382 -9.02 -9.22 31.93
C GLY A 382 -8.66 -8.20 30.84
N LYS A 383 -7.92 -7.13 31.15
CA LYS A 383 -7.55 -6.10 30.17
C LYS A 383 -6.51 -6.64 29.18
N PRO A 384 -6.83 -6.75 27.87
CA PRO A 384 -5.92 -7.30 26.90
C PRO A 384 -4.84 -6.29 26.48
N SER A 385 -3.70 -6.79 26.05
CA SER A 385 -2.70 -6.03 25.31
C SER A 385 -2.01 -6.88 24.25
N SER A 386 -1.73 -6.27 23.10
CA SER A 386 -1.14 -6.95 21.95
C SER A 386 0.15 -6.25 21.51
N ARG A 387 1.08 -7.02 20.96
CA ARG A 387 2.30 -6.52 20.30
C ARG A 387 2.84 -7.57 19.34
N MET A 388 3.63 -7.14 18.36
CA MET A 388 4.36 -8.07 17.51
C MET A 388 5.53 -8.71 18.25
N VAL A 389 5.70 -10.01 18.07
CA VAL A 389 6.87 -10.80 18.45
C VAL A 389 7.24 -11.71 17.29
N LEU A 390 8.44 -12.27 17.30
CA LEU A 390 8.88 -13.22 16.30
C LEU A 390 8.80 -14.64 16.84
N LEU A 391 8.12 -15.52 16.11
CA LEU A 391 8.21 -16.96 16.30
C LEU A 391 9.65 -17.42 16.03
N LYS A 392 10.17 -18.26 16.92
CA LYS A 392 11.55 -18.79 16.89
C LYS A 392 11.63 -20.30 16.87
N GLY A 393 10.54 -20.97 17.19
CA GLY A 393 10.41 -22.41 17.04
C GLY A 393 8.95 -22.82 17.03
N VAL A 394 8.66 -23.86 16.28
CA VAL A 394 7.39 -24.60 16.34
C VAL A 394 7.75 -26.08 16.32
N ASP A 395 7.20 -26.81 17.27
CA ASP A 395 7.30 -28.26 17.36
C ASP A 395 5.98 -28.80 17.92
N LYS A 396 5.89 -30.11 18.15
CA LYS A 396 4.65 -30.75 18.65
C LYS A 396 4.27 -30.30 20.07
N ASP A 397 5.19 -29.68 20.82
CA ASP A 397 4.96 -29.15 22.16
C ASP A 397 4.52 -27.68 22.14
N GLY A 398 4.61 -26.97 21.01
CA GLY A 398 4.02 -25.64 20.85
C GLY A 398 4.84 -24.60 20.09
N PHE A 399 4.53 -23.34 20.36
CA PHE A 399 5.08 -22.17 19.68
C PHE A 399 6.00 -21.39 20.62
N VAL A 400 7.24 -21.16 20.20
CA VAL A 400 8.29 -20.56 21.04
C VAL A 400 8.67 -19.15 20.58
N TRP A 401 8.74 -18.22 21.53
CA TRP A 401 9.30 -16.89 21.35
C TRP A 401 10.13 -16.49 22.57
N TYR A 402 10.98 -15.47 22.43
CA TYR A 402 11.87 -15.00 23.49
C TYR A 402 11.62 -13.54 23.83
N THR A 403 11.75 -13.19 25.11
CA THR A 403 11.43 -11.86 25.62
C THR A 403 12.22 -11.56 26.90
N ASN A 404 12.12 -10.31 27.36
CA ASN A 404 12.47 -9.95 28.73
C ASN A 404 11.30 -10.32 29.67
N TYR A 405 11.58 -11.07 30.74
CA TYR A 405 10.66 -11.54 31.77
C TYR A 405 10.09 -10.44 32.68
N GLU A 406 10.67 -9.23 32.66
CA GLU A 406 10.18 -8.05 33.39
C GLU A 406 9.24 -7.19 32.54
N SER A 407 9.16 -7.48 31.23
CA SER A 407 8.29 -6.75 30.32
C SER A 407 6.82 -6.89 30.68
N ARG A 408 5.98 -5.95 30.22
CA ARG A 408 4.54 -5.96 30.51
C ARG A 408 3.89 -7.31 30.16
N LYS A 409 4.19 -7.87 29.00
CA LYS A 409 3.63 -9.16 28.54
C LYS A 409 4.02 -10.32 29.45
N ALA A 410 5.24 -10.30 30.00
CA ALA A 410 5.74 -11.38 30.84
C ALA A 410 5.14 -11.30 32.25
N ARG A 411 4.91 -10.08 32.77
CA ARG A 411 4.14 -9.86 34.00
C ARG A 411 2.70 -10.34 33.85
N GLU A 412 2.02 -9.93 32.77
CA GLU A 412 0.67 -10.42 32.44
C GLU A 412 0.64 -11.96 32.35
N LEU A 413 1.63 -12.58 31.70
CA LEU A 413 1.73 -14.05 31.60
C LEU A 413 2.03 -14.77 32.93
N SER A 414 2.69 -14.09 33.87
CA SER A 414 2.97 -14.66 35.19
C SER A 414 1.72 -14.70 36.09
N GLU A 415 0.79 -13.78 35.87
CA GLU A 415 -0.49 -13.68 36.57
C GLU A 415 -1.57 -14.52 35.86
N ASN A 416 -1.60 -14.46 34.52
CA ASN A 416 -2.53 -15.18 33.66
C ASN A 416 -1.78 -15.88 32.53
N PRO A 417 -1.56 -17.21 32.62
CA PRO A 417 -0.75 -17.95 31.66
C PRO A 417 -1.46 -18.20 30.32
N ARG A 418 -2.57 -17.52 30.00
CA ARG A 418 -3.28 -17.67 28.73
C ARG A 418 -2.82 -16.61 27.73
N ALA A 419 -2.63 -17.02 26.48
CA ALA A 419 -2.35 -16.08 25.39
C ALA A 419 -2.97 -16.53 24.07
N SER A 420 -3.03 -15.57 23.14
CA SER A 420 -3.43 -15.79 21.75
C SER A 420 -2.33 -15.27 20.82
N LEU A 421 -1.97 -16.08 19.83
CA LEU A 421 -1.06 -15.74 18.73
C LEU A 421 -1.90 -15.55 17.47
N LEU A 422 -1.64 -14.47 16.73
CA LEU A 422 -2.25 -14.22 15.43
C LEU A 422 -1.16 -13.97 14.38
N PHE A 423 -1.16 -14.82 13.35
CA PHE A 423 -0.40 -14.64 12.12
C PHE A 423 -1.33 -14.04 11.06
N TYR A 424 -0.86 -13.04 10.34
CA TYR A 424 -1.57 -12.46 9.19
C TYR A 424 -0.62 -12.40 7.99
N TRP A 425 -0.96 -13.16 6.95
CA TRP A 425 -0.24 -13.22 5.69
C TRP A 425 -1.11 -12.58 4.62
N ASP A 426 -1.03 -11.26 4.53
CA ASP A 426 -1.86 -10.40 3.68
C ASP A 426 -1.83 -10.82 2.21
N ALA A 427 -0.64 -11.05 1.64
CA ALA A 427 -0.47 -11.45 0.24
C ALA A 427 -1.10 -12.81 -0.10
N LEU A 428 -1.39 -13.64 0.91
CA LEU A 428 -2.06 -14.95 0.75
C LEU A 428 -3.52 -14.92 1.23
N ASN A 429 -4.00 -13.79 1.73
CA ASN A 429 -5.31 -13.64 2.37
C ASN A 429 -5.52 -14.68 3.49
N ARG A 430 -4.50 -14.99 4.28
CA ARG A 430 -4.55 -16.03 5.32
C ARG A 430 -4.33 -15.46 6.71
N GLN A 431 -5.04 -16.03 7.68
CA GLN A 431 -4.77 -15.81 9.10
C GLN A 431 -4.70 -17.15 9.82
N VAL A 432 -3.82 -17.24 10.82
CA VAL A 432 -3.79 -18.35 11.77
C VAL A 432 -3.88 -17.81 13.18
N ARG A 433 -4.91 -18.22 13.93
CA ARG A 433 -5.02 -17.96 15.36
C ARG A 433 -4.64 -19.22 16.14
N VAL A 434 -3.80 -19.07 17.16
CA VAL A 434 -3.42 -20.15 18.07
C VAL A 434 -3.63 -19.66 19.50
N GLU A 435 -4.35 -20.43 20.31
CA GLU A 435 -4.61 -20.08 21.72
C GLU A 435 -4.21 -21.22 22.64
N GLY A 436 -3.81 -20.88 23.86
CA GLY A 436 -3.50 -21.88 24.87
C GLY A 436 -2.72 -21.33 26.05
N LEU A 437 -2.16 -22.27 26.82
CA LEU A 437 -1.38 -22.00 28.02
C LEU A 437 0.08 -21.75 27.68
N VAL A 438 0.69 -20.80 28.39
CA VAL A 438 2.07 -20.37 28.20
C VAL A 438 2.91 -20.79 29.40
N GLN A 439 4.06 -21.39 29.12
CA GLN A 439 5.06 -21.77 30.11
C GLN A 439 6.44 -21.25 29.71
N LYS A 440 7.32 -21.03 30.68
CA LYS A 440 8.74 -20.74 30.36
C LYS A 440 9.38 -21.99 29.74
N VAL A 441 10.26 -21.78 28.77
CA VAL A 441 11.14 -22.86 28.30
C VAL A 441 12.23 -23.12 29.33
N SER A 442 13.02 -24.19 29.14
CA SER A 442 14.12 -24.47 30.07
C SER A 442 15.20 -23.38 30.04
N GLU A 443 15.99 -23.31 31.09
CA GLU A 443 17.10 -22.36 31.15
C GLU A 443 18.13 -22.69 30.07
N GLU A 444 18.35 -23.99 29.80
CA GLU A 444 19.24 -24.48 28.75
C GLU A 444 18.76 -24.07 27.35
N GLU A 445 17.47 -24.20 27.05
CA GLU A 445 16.89 -23.75 25.77
C GLU A 445 17.03 -22.23 25.62
N SER A 446 16.80 -21.48 26.70
CA SER A 446 17.00 -20.03 26.74
C SER A 446 18.47 -19.63 26.50
N GLU A 447 19.42 -20.35 27.12
CA GLU A 447 20.86 -20.12 26.98
C GLU A 447 21.32 -20.40 25.54
N GLN A 448 20.96 -21.57 25.00
CA GLN A 448 21.30 -21.95 23.63
C GLN A 448 20.78 -20.93 22.61
N TYR A 449 19.51 -20.51 22.73
CA TYR A 449 18.98 -19.52 21.81
C TYR A 449 19.62 -18.14 22.03
N PHE A 450 19.88 -17.71 23.27
CA PHE A 450 20.56 -16.44 23.54
C PHE A 450 21.90 -16.34 22.79
N HIS A 451 22.72 -17.40 22.86
CA HIS A 451 24.05 -17.44 22.24
C HIS A 451 24.04 -17.60 20.72
N SER A 452 22.95 -18.11 20.14
CA SER A 452 22.81 -18.13 18.68
C SER A 452 22.55 -16.75 18.06
N ARG A 453 22.14 -15.76 18.88
CA ARG A 453 21.83 -14.40 18.43
C ARG A 453 23.12 -13.63 18.10
N PRO A 454 23.07 -12.67 17.16
CA PRO A 454 24.19 -11.75 16.94
C PRO A 454 24.62 -11.04 18.23
N ARG A 455 25.91 -10.81 18.43
CA ARG A 455 26.46 -10.19 19.66
C ARG A 455 25.75 -8.87 20.03
N GLY A 456 25.49 -8.01 19.05
CA GLY A 456 24.75 -6.76 19.28
C GLY A 456 23.33 -6.97 19.82
N SER A 457 22.67 -8.09 19.47
CA SER A 457 21.37 -8.47 20.02
C SER A 457 21.47 -9.06 21.43
N GLN A 458 22.56 -9.77 21.74
CA GLN A 458 22.85 -10.23 23.10
C GLN A 458 23.04 -9.03 24.04
N ILE A 459 23.85 -8.05 23.65
CA ILE A 459 24.04 -6.79 24.40
C ILE A 459 22.70 -6.05 24.55
N GLY A 460 21.95 -5.89 23.45
CA GLY A 460 20.65 -5.20 23.50
C GLY A 460 19.64 -5.84 24.45
N ALA A 461 19.72 -7.16 24.66
CA ALA A 461 18.87 -7.85 25.64
C ALA A 461 19.28 -7.58 27.09
N ILE A 462 20.55 -7.26 27.36
CA ILE A 462 21.04 -6.88 28.70
C ILE A 462 20.68 -5.42 29.01
N VAL A 463 20.86 -4.52 28.03
CA VAL A 463 20.68 -3.06 28.21
C VAL A 463 19.21 -2.65 28.33
N SER A 464 18.27 -3.43 27.79
CA SER A 464 16.88 -2.98 27.66
C SER A 464 16.03 -3.37 28.89
N PRO A 465 15.66 -2.42 29.78
CA PRO A 465 14.60 -2.63 30.76
C PRO A 465 13.23 -2.57 30.05
N GLN A 466 12.95 -3.60 29.24
CA GLN A 466 11.83 -3.60 28.30
C GLN A 466 10.50 -3.27 28.99
N SER A 467 9.75 -2.31 28.44
CA SER A 467 8.47 -1.82 28.98
C SER A 467 8.56 -0.91 30.22
N SER A 468 9.75 -0.53 30.68
CA SER A 468 9.93 0.50 31.71
C SER A 468 10.06 1.90 31.08
N VAL A 469 9.64 2.93 31.83
CA VAL A 469 9.88 4.32 31.45
C VAL A 469 11.35 4.65 31.69
N ILE A 470 12.02 5.20 30.69
CA ILE A 470 13.42 5.64 30.77
C ILE A 470 13.54 7.14 30.47
N PRO A 471 14.55 7.85 31.00
CA PRO A 471 14.74 9.29 30.76
C PRO A 471 14.91 9.68 29.29
N GLY A 472 15.36 8.75 28.45
CA GLY A 472 15.44 8.95 27.01
C GLY A 472 16.35 7.94 26.33
N ARG A 473 16.38 7.97 24.99
CA ARG A 473 17.17 7.05 24.15
C ARG A 473 18.67 7.06 24.49
N HIS A 474 19.20 8.19 24.93
CA HIS A 474 20.63 8.35 25.23
C HIS A 474 21.12 7.39 26.32
N VAL A 475 20.29 7.05 27.30
CA VAL A 475 20.63 6.10 28.38
C VAL A 475 20.95 4.72 27.79
N LEU A 476 20.07 4.19 26.94
CA LEU A 476 20.29 2.91 26.26
C LEU A 476 21.54 2.94 25.37
N HIS A 477 21.78 4.05 24.66
CA HIS A 477 22.96 4.18 23.79
C HIS A 477 24.26 4.19 24.58
N GLN A 478 24.27 4.83 25.75
CA GLN A 478 25.43 4.87 26.62
C GLN A 478 25.74 3.49 27.19
N GLU A 479 24.76 2.83 27.80
CA GLU A 479 24.93 1.48 28.36
C GLU A 479 25.30 0.46 27.27
N TYR A 480 24.73 0.58 26.07
CA TYR A 480 25.10 -0.25 24.93
C TYR A 480 26.57 -0.10 24.57
N LYS A 481 27.07 1.14 24.45
CA LYS A 481 28.49 1.39 24.12
C LYS A 481 29.42 0.89 25.22
N GLU A 482 29.04 1.03 26.48
CA GLU A 482 29.83 0.55 27.61
C GLU A 482 29.96 -0.98 27.59
N LEU A 483 28.85 -1.70 27.33
CA LEU A 483 28.88 -3.16 27.20
C LEU A 483 29.56 -3.62 25.90
N GLU A 484 29.38 -2.93 24.80
CA GLU A 484 30.08 -3.21 23.54
C GLU A 484 31.60 -3.09 23.70
N ALA A 485 32.07 -2.03 24.39
CA ALA A 485 33.47 -1.88 24.73
C ALA A 485 33.96 -2.98 25.68
N LYS A 486 33.15 -3.31 26.71
CA LYS A 486 33.47 -4.38 27.68
C LYS A 486 33.65 -5.74 27.02
N PHE A 487 32.85 -6.05 25.99
CA PHE A 487 32.86 -7.33 25.29
C PHE A 487 33.54 -7.26 23.90
N SER A 488 34.37 -6.24 23.67
CA SER A 488 35.04 -5.99 22.39
C SER A 488 36.15 -6.99 22.06
N ASP A 489 36.71 -7.64 23.08
CA ASP A 489 37.73 -8.70 22.99
C ASP A 489 37.17 -10.06 22.53
N GLY A 490 35.87 -10.12 22.23
CA GLY A 490 35.19 -11.36 21.86
C GLY A 490 34.81 -12.24 23.05
N SER A 491 34.97 -11.75 24.29
CA SER A 491 34.59 -12.49 25.50
C SER A 491 33.11 -12.92 25.50
N PHE A 492 32.86 -13.98 26.27
CA PHE A 492 31.54 -14.58 26.42
C PHE A 492 30.57 -13.61 27.11
N ILE A 493 29.40 -13.39 26.51
CA ILE A 493 28.36 -12.52 27.04
C ILE A 493 27.33 -13.41 27.75
N PRO A 494 27.22 -13.39 29.10
CA PRO A 494 26.26 -14.25 29.78
C PRO A 494 24.82 -13.81 29.49
N LYS A 495 23.90 -14.79 29.38
CA LYS A 495 22.47 -14.49 29.32
C LYS A 495 22.02 -13.83 30.62
N PRO A 496 21.30 -12.71 30.58
CA PRO A 496 20.75 -12.12 31.79
C PRO A 496 19.60 -12.97 32.36
N LYS A 497 19.49 -13.04 33.69
CA LYS A 497 18.44 -13.83 34.39
C LYS A 497 17.02 -13.40 34.04
N HIS A 498 16.83 -12.12 33.69
CA HIS A 498 15.54 -11.56 33.30
C HIS A 498 15.19 -11.81 31.83
N TRP A 499 15.92 -12.66 31.11
CA TRP A 499 15.66 -12.94 29.70
C TRP A 499 15.58 -14.43 29.42
N GLY A 500 14.62 -14.82 28.57
CA GLY A 500 14.46 -16.21 28.14
C GLY A 500 13.22 -16.43 27.28
N GLY A 501 12.91 -17.70 27.05
CA GLY A 501 11.82 -18.14 26.16
C GLY A 501 10.51 -18.46 26.87
N TYR A 502 9.42 -18.26 26.14
CA TYR A 502 8.11 -18.78 26.46
C TYR A 502 7.65 -19.72 25.36
N ARG A 503 6.87 -20.73 25.74
CA ARG A 503 6.21 -21.69 24.86
C ARG A 503 4.72 -21.66 25.11
N LEU A 504 3.94 -21.40 24.07
CA LEU A 504 2.49 -21.59 24.08
C LEU A 504 2.17 -23.03 23.66
N LYS A 505 1.51 -23.76 24.54
CA LYS A 505 0.93 -25.09 24.30
C LYS A 505 -0.48 -24.92 23.75
N PRO A 506 -0.73 -25.23 22.47
CA PRO A 506 -2.02 -24.98 21.85
C PRO A 506 -3.14 -25.84 22.44
N GLU A 507 -4.27 -25.18 22.67
CA GLU A 507 -5.57 -25.81 22.97
C GLU A 507 -6.61 -25.46 21.89
N PHE A 508 -6.24 -24.56 20.97
CA PHE A 508 -7.10 -24.15 19.88
C PHE A 508 -6.26 -23.63 18.71
N PHE A 509 -6.69 -23.95 17.49
CA PHE A 509 -6.24 -23.29 16.26
C PHE A 509 -7.44 -22.83 15.45
N GLU A 510 -7.33 -21.70 14.78
CA GLU A 510 -8.24 -21.30 13.70
C GLU A 510 -7.42 -20.95 12.47
N PHE A 511 -7.77 -21.57 11.34
CA PHE A 511 -7.26 -21.28 10.02
C PHE A 511 -8.33 -20.53 9.25
N TRP A 512 -8.02 -19.32 8.82
CA TRP A 512 -8.92 -18.43 8.10
C TRP A 512 -8.34 -18.13 6.72
N GLN A 513 -9.17 -18.27 5.68
CA GLN A 513 -8.86 -17.95 4.29
C GLN A 513 -9.87 -16.93 3.76
N GLY A 514 -9.35 -15.81 3.25
CA GLY A 514 -10.16 -14.74 2.68
C GLY A 514 -10.84 -15.20 1.39
N GLN A 515 -12.11 -14.85 1.24
CA GLN A 515 -12.99 -15.23 0.13
C GLN A 515 -13.83 -14.03 -0.31
N GLU A 516 -14.42 -14.13 -1.48
CA GLU A 516 -15.32 -13.13 -2.03
C GLU A 516 -16.54 -12.91 -1.12
N SER A 517 -17.13 -11.72 -1.22
CA SER A 517 -18.40 -11.37 -0.53
C SER A 517 -18.41 -11.54 0.99
N ARG A 518 -17.23 -11.67 1.63
CA ARG A 518 -17.05 -11.97 3.07
C ARG A 518 -17.51 -13.36 3.51
N LEU A 519 -17.72 -14.29 2.58
CA LEU A 519 -18.00 -15.69 2.90
C LEU A 519 -16.70 -16.45 3.16
N HIS A 520 -15.94 -15.99 4.15
CA HIS A 520 -14.62 -16.51 4.47
C HIS A 520 -14.65 -17.96 4.95
N ASP A 521 -13.64 -18.73 4.56
CA ASP A 521 -13.48 -20.10 5.05
C ASP A 521 -12.76 -20.08 6.40
N ARG A 522 -13.37 -20.71 7.39
CA ARG A 522 -12.86 -20.75 8.76
C ARG A 522 -12.94 -22.17 9.29
N LEU A 523 -11.80 -22.79 9.52
CA LEU A 523 -11.71 -24.13 10.12
C LEU A 523 -10.98 -24.02 11.45
N HIS A 524 -11.60 -24.54 12.52
CA HIS A 524 -10.95 -24.60 13.82
C HIS A 524 -10.54 -26.01 14.20
N TYR A 525 -9.54 -26.09 15.07
CA TYR A 525 -9.07 -27.34 15.66
C TYR A 525 -9.08 -27.20 17.16
N TYR A 526 -9.65 -28.18 17.86
CA TYR A 526 -9.63 -28.26 19.31
C TYR A 526 -9.42 -29.70 19.76
N PRO A 527 -8.78 -29.90 20.92
CA PRO A 527 -8.50 -31.24 21.41
C PRO A 527 -9.79 -31.92 21.88
N ARG A 528 -9.90 -33.20 21.58
CA ARG A 528 -10.95 -34.09 22.08
C ARG A 528 -10.30 -35.38 22.58
N GLU A 529 -10.78 -35.89 23.70
CA GLU A 529 -10.40 -37.23 24.15
C GLU A 529 -11.31 -38.28 23.53
N ILE A 530 -10.71 -39.29 22.90
CA ILE A 530 -11.37 -40.48 22.35
C ILE A 530 -10.54 -41.69 22.79
N ASP A 531 -11.16 -42.63 23.50
CA ASP A 531 -10.51 -43.86 24.01
C ASP A 531 -9.18 -43.62 24.76
N GLY A 532 -9.12 -42.53 25.54
CA GLY A 532 -7.92 -42.14 26.29
C GLY A 532 -6.79 -41.53 25.45
N LYS A 533 -7.02 -41.29 24.15
CA LYS A 533 -6.11 -40.59 23.25
C LYS A 533 -6.63 -39.19 22.97
N ARG A 534 -5.72 -38.21 23.00
CA ARG A 534 -6.00 -36.84 22.58
C ARG A 534 -5.92 -36.75 21.07
N GLU A 535 -7.04 -36.45 20.43
CA GLU A 535 -7.15 -36.22 18.99
C GLU A 535 -7.59 -34.78 18.72
N TRP A 536 -7.33 -34.29 17.51
CA TRP A 536 -7.80 -32.97 17.09
C TRP A 536 -9.10 -33.13 16.31
N ARG A 537 -10.15 -32.44 16.77
CA ARG A 537 -11.40 -32.33 16.03
C ARG A 537 -11.38 -31.08 15.17
N ILE A 538 -11.89 -31.21 13.95
CA ILE A 538 -12.03 -30.14 12.96
C ILE A 538 -13.50 -29.82 12.80
N ASP A 539 -13.89 -28.56 12.95
CA ASP A 539 -15.21 -28.07 12.53
C ASP A 539 -15.07 -26.75 11.76
N ARG A 540 -16.06 -26.45 10.92
CA ARG A 540 -16.18 -25.16 10.23
C ARG A 540 -16.91 -24.13 11.09
N LEU A 541 -16.38 -22.91 11.08
CA LEU A 541 -17.00 -21.74 11.68
C LEU A 541 -17.68 -20.90 10.60
N ALA A 542 -18.79 -20.25 10.96
CA ALA A 542 -19.41 -19.24 10.11
C ALA A 542 -18.50 -18.00 10.01
N PRO A 543 -18.46 -17.31 8.85
CA PRO A 543 -17.68 -16.10 8.65
C PRO A 543 -18.13 -14.91 9.51
#